data_AF-A0A1G5SJ92-F1
#
_entry.id   AF-A0A1G5SJ92-F1
#
_cell.length_a   1.000
_cell.length_b   1.000
_cell.length_c   1.000
_cell.angle_alpha   90.00
_cell.angle_beta   90.00
_cell.angle_gamma   90.00
#
_symmetry.space_group_name_H-M   'P 1'
#
loop_
_entity.id
_entity.type
_entity.pdbx_description
1 polymer ?
#
loop_
_entity_poly.entity_id
_entity_poly.type
_entity_poly.pdbx_seq_one_letter_code
_entity_poly.pdbx_strand_id
1 'polypeptide(L)'
;MTIVRSHLGYKPILRYSTLPNKVAMDKSGANYAGLESINMLLLMAGLLSFIEICQVKYLNNIIEQDHRFIKKITNPMMGFKAFHSAQATIDGIETAHMVRKRQLSDKIYPLISNLWI
;
A
#
# COMPACT_ATOMS: atom_id res chain seq x y z
N MET A 1 -9.34 8.16 2.24
CA MET A 1 -8.21 7.53 2.96
C MET A 1 -7.46 6.68 1.96
N THR A 2 -6.48 7.29 1.30
CA THR A 2 -5.76 6.71 0.17
C THR A 2 -4.62 5.86 0.71
N ILE A 3 -4.79 4.55 0.60
CA ILE A 3 -3.73 3.58 0.89
C ILE A 3 -2.88 3.52 -0.37
N VAL A 4 -1.69 4.13 -0.30
CA VAL A 4 -0.59 3.84 -1.20
C VAL A 4 -0.35 2.34 -1.12
N ARG A 5 -0.57 1.62 -2.22
CA ARG A 5 -0.27 0.20 -2.32
C ARG A 5 1.25 0.02 -2.33
N SER A 6 1.88 0.00 -1.17
CA SER A 6 3.10 -0.79 -1.01
C SER A 6 2.66 -2.24 -1.17
N HIS A 7 3.20 -2.95 -2.17
CA HIS A 7 2.87 -4.34 -2.42
C HIS A 7 3.47 -5.26 -1.34
N LEU A 8 3.24 -4.99 -0.05
CA LEU A 8 3.80 -5.72 1.08
C LEU A 8 2.81 -5.64 2.24
N GLY A 9 2.31 -6.80 2.66
CA GLY A 9 1.55 -6.95 3.90
C GLY A 9 2.31 -6.37 5.09
N TYR A 10 1.55 -5.99 6.11
CA TYR A 10 2.00 -5.24 7.27
C TYR A 10 3.29 -5.80 7.91
N LYS A 11 4.39 -5.09 7.65
CA LYS A 11 5.37 -4.75 8.69
C LYS A 11 5.10 -3.28 9.05
N PRO A 12 5.27 -2.82 10.29
CA PRO A 12 5.55 -1.41 10.51
C PRO A 12 6.88 -1.14 9.79
N ILE A 13 6.81 -0.75 8.52
CA ILE A 13 7.99 -0.38 7.75
C ILE A 13 8.43 0.95 8.34
N LEU A 14 9.30 0.80 9.34
CA LEU A 14 10.46 1.61 9.65
C LEU A 14 10.31 3.07 9.19
N ARG A 15 10.25 3.95 10.20
CA ARG A 15 10.24 5.42 10.14
C ARG A 15 11.38 6.09 9.34
N TYR A 16 12.08 5.37 8.46
CA TYR A 16 13.16 5.85 7.62
C TYR A 16 13.17 5.09 6.29
N SER A 17 12.22 5.38 5.41
CA SER A 17 12.33 5.01 4.00
C SER A 17 12.52 6.29 3.19
N THR A 18 13.65 6.39 2.51
CA THR A 18 13.95 7.43 1.51
C THR A 18 12.72 7.69 0.63
N LEU A 19 12.49 8.97 0.29
CA LEU A 19 11.33 9.36 -0.52
C LEU A 19 11.25 8.52 -1.80
N PRO A 20 10.08 7.93 -2.11
CA PRO A 20 9.93 7.12 -3.29
C PRO A 20 10.10 7.96 -4.56
N ASN A 21 10.83 7.45 -5.54
CA ASN A 21 11.06 8.13 -6.82
C ASN A 21 9.75 8.25 -7.64
N LYS A 22 8.86 7.26 -7.54
CA LYS A 22 7.56 7.25 -8.22
C LYS A 22 6.44 6.85 -7.25
N VAL A 23 5.33 7.56 -7.33
CA VAL A 23 4.10 7.24 -6.58
C VAL A 23 2.94 7.10 -7.54
N ALA A 24 2.30 5.93 -7.50
CA ALA A 24 1.02 5.74 -8.16
C ALA A 24 -0.11 6.20 -7.25
N MET A 25 -1.01 7.01 -7.77
CA MET A 25 -2.15 7.55 -7.03
C MET A 25 -3.46 7.50 -7.83
N ASP A 26 -4.58 7.53 -7.10
CA ASP A 26 -5.92 7.67 -7.65
C ASP A 26 -6.11 9.06 -8.29
N LYS A 27 -7.21 9.28 -9.02
CA LYS A 27 -7.51 10.57 -9.66
C LYS A 27 -8.04 11.64 -8.68
N SER A 28 -7.63 11.56 -7.42
CA SER A 28 -8.02 12.49 -6.36
C SER A 28 -7.26 13.81 -6.51
N GLY A 29 -7.99 14.92 -6.62
CA GLY A 29 -7.38 16.26 -6.65
C GLY A 29 -6.64 16.63 -5.36
N ALA A 30 -7.16 16.22 -4.20
CA ALA A 30 -6.51 16.50 -2.91
C ALA A 30 -5.16 15.77 -2.77
N ASN A 31 -5.08 14.52 -3.26
CA ASN A 31 -3.83 13.75 -3.21
C ASN A 31 -2.78 14.34 -4.16
N TYR A 32 -3.22 14.83 -5.32
CA TYR A 32 -2.35 15.45 -6.31
C TYR A 32 -1.74 16.73 -5.73
N ALA A 33 -2.59 17.61 -5.17
CA ALA A 33 -2.15 18.82 -4.50
C ALA A 33 -1.20 18.54 -3.32
N GLY A 34 -1.45 17.46 -2.57
CA GLY A 34 -0.57 17.01 -1.50
C GLY A 34 0.83 16.61 -2.00
N LEU A 35 0.91 15.80 -3.07
CA LEU A 35 2.21 15.41 -3.63
C LEU A 35 2.95 16.57 -4.30
N GLU A 36 2.23 17.45 -5.00
CA GLU A 36 2.82 18.68 -5.56
C GLU A 36 3.40 19.58 -4.45
N SER A 37 2.69 19.71 -3.33
CA SER A 37 3.19 20.48 -2.17
C SER A 37 4.47 19.87 -1.60
N ILE A 38 4.58 18.54 -1.59
CA ILE A 38 5.80 17.83 -1.18
C ILE A 38 6.94 18.10 -2.18
N ASN A 39 6.70 17.99 -3.48
CA ASN A 39 7.69 18.30 -4.51
C ASN A 39 8.19 19.76 -4.41
N MET A 40 7.29 20.70 -4.14
CA MET A 40 7.65 22.10 -3.92
C MET A 40 8.50 22.30 -2.66
N LEU A 41 8.18 21.57 -1.58
CA LEU A 41 8.98 21.62 -0.35
C LEU A 41 10.39 21.03 -0.56
N LEU A 42 10.51 19.95 -1.34
CA LEU A 42 11.81 19.36 -1.70
C LEU A 42 12.66 20.33 -2.52
N LEU A 43 12.03 21.02 -3.48
CA LEU A 43 12.69 22.08 -4.25
C LEU A 43 13.13 23.25 -3.36
N MET A 44 12.28 23.73 -2.44
CA MET A 44 12.61 24.80 -1.50
C MET A 44 13.74 24.40 -0.54
N ALA A 45 13.82 23.11 -0.19
CA ALA A 45 14.89 22.55 0.63
C ALA A 45 16.21 22.32 -0.15
N GLY A 46 16.26 22.65 -1.45
CA GLY A 46 17.44 22.46 -2.30
C GLY A 46 17.71 21.00 -2.68
N LEU A 47 16.75 20.11 -2.46
CA LEU A 47 16.85 18.70 -2.83
C LEU A 47 16.36 18.53 -4.27
N LEU A 48 17.22 18.06 -5.16
CA LEU A 48 16.88 17.72 -6.57
C LEU A 48 16.11 16.40 -6.69
N SER A 49 15.36 16.02 -5.65
CA SER A 49 14.55 14.80 -5.63
C SER A 49 13.11 15.16 -5.89
N PHE A 50 12.58 14.72 -7.03
CA PHE A 50 11.17 14.85 -7.37
C PHE A 50 10.49 13.48 -7.32
N ILE A 51 9.26 13.47 -6.80
CA ILE A 51 8.41 12.30 -6.84
C ILE A 51 7.61 12.36 -8.14
N GLU A 52 7.83 11.39 -9.02
CA GLU A 52 7.04 11.23 -10.24
C GLU A 52 5.62 10.75 -9.87
N ILE A 53 4.62 11.58 -10.19
CA ILE A 53 3.22 11.32 -9.89
C ILE A 53 2.58 10.56 -11.05
N CYS A 54 2.16 9.32 -10.80
CA CYS A 54 1.57 8.45 -11.82
C CYS A 54 0.08 8.19 -11.57
N GLN A 55 -0.77 8.61 -12.50
CA GLN A 55 -2.21 8.31 -12.48
C GLN A 55 -2.56 7.15 -13.44
N VAL A 56 -2.04 5.96 -13.16
CA VAL A 56 -2.25 4.78 -14.01
C VAL A 56 -3.58 4.11 -13.67
N LYS A 57 -4.55 4.19 -14.60
CA LYS A 57 -5.92 3.64 -14.42
C LYS A 57 -5.92 2.17 -14.03
N TYR A 58 -5.09 1.35 -14.67
CA TYR A 58 -4.99 -0.07 -14.37
C TYR A 58 -4.58 -0.31 -12.92
N LEU A 59 -3.55 0.39 -12.43
CA LEU A 59 -3.02 0.22 -11.08
C LEU A 59 -4.04 0.67 -10.02
N ASN A 60 -4.75 1.76 -10.30
CA ASN A 60 -5.87 2.21 -9.48
C ASN A 60 -6.99 1.15 -9.41
N ASN A 61 -7.32 0.52 -10.54
CA ASN A 61 -8.34 -0.54 -10.57
C ASN A 61 -7.96 -1.75 -9.70
N ILE A 62 -6.68 -2.14 -9.62
CA ILE A 62 -6.26 -3.24 -8.72
C ILE A 62 -6.44 -2.83 -7.25
N ILE A 63 -6.08 -1.59 -6.88
CA ILE A 63 -6.24 -1.07 -5.51
C ILE A 63 -7.71 -1.03 -5.12
N GLU A 64 -8.56 -0.47 -5.99
CA GLU A 64 -10.00 -0.41 -5.77
C GLU A 64 -10.64 -1.80 -5.64
N GLN A 65 -10.15 -2.78 -6.43
CA GLN A 65 -10.62 -4.16 -6.34
C GLN A 65 -10.26 -4.82 -4.99
N ASP A 66 -9.02 -4.68 -4.52
CA ASP A 66 -8.64 -5.25 -3.22
C ASP A 66 -9.39 -4.58 -2.07
N HIS A 67 -9.61 -3.25 -2.12
CA HIS A 67 -10.47 -2.57 -1.14
C HIS A 67 -11.92 -3.05 -1.19
N ARG A 68 -12.47 -3.29 -2.38
CA ARG A 68 -13.84 -3.80 -2.55
C ARG A 68 -13.98 -5.19 -1.92
N PHE A 69 -12.97 -6.04 -2.06
CA PHE A 69 -12.97 -7.36 -1.45
C PHE A 69 -13.00 -7.28 0.08
N ILE A 70 -12.12 -6.46 0.67
CA ILE A 70 -12.09 -6.25 2.13
C ILE A 70 -13.43 -5.71 2.62
N LYS A 71 -13.95 -4.65 1.98
CA LYS A 71 -15.26 -4.06 2.33
C LYS A 71 -16.40 -5.06 2.23
N LYS A 72 -16.40 -5.92 1.20
CA LYS A 72 -17.44 -6.95 1.05
C LYS A 72 -17.49 -7.91 2.26
N ILE A 73 -16.33 -8.22 2.85
CA ILE A 73 -16.23 -9.08 4.02
C ILE A 73 -16.56 -8.31 5.30
N THR A 74 -16.09 -7.07 5.44
CA THR A 74 -16.22 -6.30 6.68
C THR A 74 -17.58 -5.60 6.84
N ASN A 75 -18.23 -5.20 5.74
CA ASN A 75 -19.52 -4.49 5.78
C ASN A 75 -20.63 -5.23 6.54
N PRO A 76 -20.81 -6.56 6.41
CA PRO A 76 -21.82 -7.26 7.20
C PRO A 76 -21.46 -7.43 8.68
N MET A 77 -20.26 -7.07 9.13
CA MET A 77 -19.77 -7.40 10.49
C MET A 77 -20.28 -6.48 11.62
N MET A 78 -21.26 -5.59 11.39
CA MET A 78 -21.71 -4.56 12.37
C MET A 78 -20.59 -3.70 12.99
N GLY A 79 -19.37 -3.74 12.42
CA GLY A 79 -18.20 -3.05 12.92
C GLY A 79 -17.46 -3.79 14.04
N PHE A 80 -16.30 -3.25 14.42
CA PHE A 80 -15.46 -3.82 15.47
C PHE A 80 -15.61 -3.03 16.76
N LYS A 81 -15.74 -3.72 17.91
CA LYS A 81 -15.82 -3.08 19.23
C LYS A 81 -14.48 -2.54 19.74
N ALA A 82 -13.37 -2.92 19.13
CA ALA A 82 -12.02 -2.48 19.49
C ALA A 82 -11.10 -2.43 18.26
N PHE A 83 -10.15 -1.48 18.27
CA PHE A 83 -9.19 -1.30 17.18
C PHE A 83 -8.27 -2.51 16.98
N HIS A 84 -7.78 -3.12 18.07
CA HIS A 84 -6.95 -4.32 17.97
C HIS A 84 -7.69 -5.47 17.28
N SER A 85 -8.99 -5.64 17.56
CA SER A 85 -9.83 -6.65 16.90
C SER A 85 -10.06 -6.34 15.42
N ALA A 86 -10.22 -5.06 15.07
CA ALA A 86 -10.32 -4.64 13.68
C ALA A 86 -9.04 -4.96 12.90
N GLN A 87 -7.89 -4.60 13.48
CA GLN A 87 -6.58 -4.83 12.88
C GLN A 87 -6.33 -6.33 12.66
N ALA A 88 -6.48 -7.15 13.69
CA ALA A 88 -6.28 -8.60 13.60
C ALA A 88 -7.20 -9.24 12.53
N THR A 89 -8.45 -8.76 12.43
CA THR A 89 -9.39 -9.27 11.43
C THR A 89 -8.98 -8.89 10.01
N ILE A 90 -8.60 -7.63 9.78
CA ILE A 90 -8.14 -7.13 8.48
C ILE A 90 -6.86 -7.87 8.06
N ASP A 91 -5.91 -8.04 8.97
CA ASP A 91 -4.64 -8.75 8.73
C ASP A 91 -4.90 -10.22 8.36
N GLY A 92 -5.85 -10.88 9.05
CA GLY A 92 -6.27 -12.24 8.73
C GLY A 92 -6.91 -12.36 7.35
N ILE A 93 -7.78 -11.43 6.98
CA ILE A 93 -8.40 -11.37 5.64
C ILE A 93 -7.35 -11.17 4.56
N GLU A 94 -6.39 -10.26 4.77
CA GLU A 94 -5.30 -10.01 3.82
C GLU A 94 -4.40 -11.25 3.68
N THR A 95 -4.02 -11.87 4.79
CA THR A 95 -3.19 -13.08 4.79
C THR A 95 -3.86 -14.22 4.04
N ALA A 96 -5.14 -14.48 4.31
CA ALA A 96 -5.90 -15.52 3.62
C ALA A 96 -6.02 -15.23 2.11
N HIS A 97 -6.20 -13.96 1.72
CA HIS A 97 -6.25 -13.54 0.32
C HIS A 97 -4.91 -13.74 -0.39
N MET A 98 -3.79 -13.42 0.28
CA MET A 98 -2.44 -13.64 -0.24
C MET A 98 -2.13 -15.14 -0.44
N VAL A 99 -2.53 -15.99 0.52
CA VAL A 99 -2.44 -17.46 0.39
C VAL A 99 -3.25 -17.94 -0.81
N ARG A 100 -4.50 -17.49 -0.94
CA ARG A 100 -5.38 -17.86 -2.06
C ARG A 100 -4.81 -17.49 -3.42
N LYS A 101 -4.14 -16.33 -3.52
CA LYS A 101 -3.45 -15.87 -4.74
C LYS A 101 -2.06 -16.50 -4.95
N ARG A 102 -1.61 -17.40 -4.07
CA ARG A 102 -0.25 -18.00 -4.05
C ARG A 102 0.90 -16.98 -3.98
N GLN A 103 0.62 -15.74 -3.56
CA GLN A 103 1.60 -14.65 -3.54
C GLN A 103 2.68 -14.81 -2.46
N LEU A 104 2.48 -15.73 -1.51
CA LEU A 104 3.52 -16.08 -0.53
C LEU A 104 4.67 -16.85 -1.16
N SER A 105 4.38 -17.68 -2.17
CA SER A 105 5.39 -18.50 -2.85
C SER A 105 6.40 -17.62 -3.59
N ASP A 106 5.91 -16.65 -4.36
CA ASP A 106 6.74 -15.76 -5.20
C ASP A 106 7.67 -14.85 -4.39
N LYS A 107 7.35 -14.60 -3.11
CA LYS A 107 8.17 -13.80 -2.19
C LYS A 107 9.11 -14.63 -1.32
N ILE A 108 8.76 -15.88 -1.05
CA ILE A 108 9.55 -16.77 -0.21
C ILE A 108 10.68 -17.41 -1.03
N TYR A 109 10.45 -17.81 -2.29
CA TYR A 109 11.49 -18.37 -3.17
C TYR A 109 12.79 -17.54 -3.25
N PRO A 110 12.77 -16.21 -3.45
CA PRO A 110 13.99 -15.41 -3.47
C PRO A 110 14.68 -15.29 -2.09
N LEU A 111 13.99 -15.55 -0.97
CA LEU A 111 14.58 -15.48 0.37
C LEU A 111 15.25 -16.80 0.78
N ILE A 112 14.73 -17.95 0.34
CA ILE A 112 15.36 -19.26 0.60
C ILE A 112 16.46 -19.56 -0.42
N SER A 113 16.35 -19.10 -1.67
CA SER A 113 17.41 -19.26 -2.68
C SER A 113 18.71 -18.56 -2.28
N ASN A 114 18.61 -17.45 -1.54
CA ASN A 114 19.75 -16.68 -1.05
C ASN A 114 20.31 -17.21 0.28
N LEU A 115 19.75 -18.31 0.82
CA LEU A 115 20.21 -18.96 2.05
C LEU A 115 20.93 -20.29 1.77
N TRP A 116 20.89 -20.77 0.52
CA TRP A 116 21.51 -22.02 0.06
C TRP A 116 22.65 -21.77 -0.96
N ILE A 117 23.35 -20.64 -0.83
CA ILE A 117 24.64 -20.36 -1.49
C ILE A 117 25.64 -19.99 -0.40
#